data_AF-A0A9P5TCP3-F1
#
_entry.id   AF-A0A9P5TCP3-F1
#
_cell.length_a   1.000
_cell.length_b   1.000
_cell.length_c   1.000
_cell.angle_alpha   90.00
_cell.angle_beta   90.00
_cell.angle_gamma   90.00
#
_symmetry.space_group_name_H-M   'P 1'
#
loop_
_entity.id
_entity.type
_entity.pdbx_description
1 polymer ?
#
loop_
_entity_poly.entity_id
_entity_poly.type
_entity_poly.pdbx_seq_one_letter_code
_entity_poly.pdbx_strand_id
1 'polypeptide(L)'
;MRRASSVGPGLGYAGIVGDPYHRPGGHVAIKFRLKGSTHSGISLSEALERVRLSQGNAYLMHDIASDMYGGKIQLRVRWSGYRSNTYSIPLSADYHGYIDLQSLARRTSRAIAHFMQLNGIALAWNRVVIHRLEESSPGTWIPVLTTH
;
A
#
# COMPACT_ATOMS: atom_id res chain seq x y z
N MET A 1 -18.88 11.01 57.03
CA MET A 1 -19.38 11.70 55.81
C MET A 1 -18.19 12.14 54.99
N ARG A 2 -18.01 11.57 53.78
CA ARG A 2 -16.93 11.87 52.83
C ARG A 2 -17.48 12.78 51.72
N ARG A 3 -16.83 13.91 51.46
CA ARG A 3 -16.98 14.75 50.25
C ARG A 3 -15.57 15.18 49.85
N ALA A 4 -15.04 14.58 48.78
CA ALA A 4 -15.05 15.11 47.40
C ALA A 4 -13.87 16.06 47.17
N SER A 5 -12.78 15.50 46.66
CA SER A 5 -11.61 16.21 46.13
C SER A 5 -11.81 16.38 44.62
N SER A 6 -11.93 17.62 44.14
CA SER A 6 -11.96 17.92 42.70
C SER A 6 -10.54 18.06 42.15
N VAL A 7 -10.35 17.50 40.97
CA VAL A 7 -9.09 17.31 40.24
C VAL A 7 -8.70 18.58 39.46
N GLY A 8 -7.40 18.85 39.42
CA GLY A 8 -6.71 19.83 38.55
C GLY A 8 -5.76 20.70 39.38
N PRO A 9 -4.46 20.83 39.05
CA PRO A 9 -3.97 21.10 37.70
C PRO A 9 -2.66 20.37 37.32
N GLY A 10 -2.22 20.53 36.07
CA GLY A 10 -0.79 20.44 35.73
C GLY A 10 -0.40 19.31 34.79
N LEU A 11 -0.11 19.69 33.54
CA LEU A 11 1.08 19.28 32.78
C LEU A 11 1.73 17.95 33.20
N GLY A 12 1.15 16.86 32.72
CA GLY A 12 1.73 15.52 32.79
C GLY A 12 2.42 15.16 31.49
N TYR A 13 3.74 15.26 31.50
CA TYR A 13 4.66 14.70 30.53
C TYR A 13 4.50 13.17 30.54
N ALA A 14 3.68 12.63 29.64
CA ALA A 14 3.66 11.20 29.32
C ALA A 14 4.53 11.01 28.08
N GLY A 15 5.67 10.33 28.26
CA GLY A 15 6.73 10.22 27.28
C GLY A 15 6.26 9.68 25.95
N ILE A 16 6.42 10.52 24.91
CA ILE A 16 6.52 10.06 23.53
C ILE A 16 8.01 10.02 23.24
N VAL A 17 8.67 8.91 23.57
CA VAL A 17 9.86 8.48 22.80
C VAL A 17 9.30 7.89 21.51
N GLY A 18 8.76 8.78 20.69
CA GLY A 18 8.34 8.51 19.33
C GLY A 18 9.55 8.81 18.48
N ASP A 19 10.09 7.76 17.89
CA ASP A 19 11.05 7.83 16.79
C ASP A 19 10.67 8.99 15.83
N PRO A 20 11.58 9.93 15.51
CA PRO A 20 11.26 11.11 14.71
C PRO A 20 10.83 10.79 13.27
N TYR A 21 10.84 9.51 12.87
CA TYR A 21 10.27 9.05 11.60
C TYR A 21 8.83 8.54 11.71
N HIS A 22 8.23 8.53 12.91
CA HIS A 22 6.83 8.15 13.08
C HIS A 22 5.91 9.35 12.76
N ARG A 23 5.51 9.46 11.47
CA ARG A 23 4.58 10.49 10.98
C ARG A 23 3.25 10.40 11.76
N PRO A 24 2.80 11.48 12.44
CA PRO A 24 1.54 11.47 13.16
C PRO A 24 0.38 11.63 12.16
N GLY A 25 -0.22 10.52 11.72
CA GLY A 25 -1.43 10.58 10.89
C GLY A 25 -1.63 9.44 9.90
N GLY A 26 -1.91 8.23 10.39
CA GLY A 26 -2.57 7.17 9.62
C GLY A 26 -1.67 6.31 8.72
N HIS A 27 -2.07 5.05 8.54
CA HIS A 27 -1.47 4.14 7.56
C HIS A 27 -1.67 4.70 6.15
N VAL A 28 -0.60 5.08 5.46
CA VAL A 28 -0.68 5.49 4.05
C VAL A 28 -1.13 4.27 3.25
N ALA A 29 -2.25 4.42 2.54
CA ALA A 29 -2.81 3.37 1.70
C ALA A 29 -3.00 3.86 0.26
N ILE A 30 -2.33 3.18 -0.67
CA ILE A 30 -2.46 3.45 -2.11
C ILE A 30 -3.63 2.64 -2.62
N LYS A 31 -4.76 3.27 -2.92
CA LYS A 31 -5.99 2.57 -3.35
C LYS A 31 -6.02 2.44 -4.86
N PHE A 32 -6.32 1.25 -5.35
CA PHE A 32 -6.57 1.02 -6.77
C PHE A 32 -8.08 1.05 -7.02
N ARG A 33 -8.51 1.84 -8.00
CA ARG A 33 -9.91 1.97 -8.39
C ARG A 33 -10.01 2.16 -9.89
N LEU A 34 -10.84 1.34 -10.52
CA LEU A 34 -11.13 1.42 -11.94
C LEU A 34 -11.87 2.74 -12.26
N LYS A 35 -11.50 3.42 -13.34
CA LYS A 35 -12.19 4.64 -13.77
C LYS A 35 -13.64 4.31 -14.15
N GLY A 36 -14.59 4.95 -13.47
CA GLY A 36 -16.02 4.74 -13.69
C GLY A 36 -16.62 3.59 -12.88
N SER A 37 -15.84 2.88 -12.06
CA SER A 37 -16.37 1.83 -11.19
C SER A 37 -16.80 2.37 -9.81
N THR A 38 -17.89 1.79 -9.30
CA THR A 38 -18.37 2.01 -7.94
C THR A 38 -17.61 1.14 -6.92
N HIS A 39 -17.01 0.02 -7.34
CA HIS A 39 -16.25 -0.87 -6.47
C HIS A 39 -14.79 -0.43 -6.32
N SER A 40 -14.18 -0.79 -5.18
CA SER A 40 -12.73 -0.66 -4.99
C SER A 40 -12.00 -1.87 -5.57
N GLY A 41 -10.76 -1.63 -5.97
CA GLY A 41 -9.86 -2.65 -6.47
C GLY A 41 -9.93 -2.86 -7.97
N ILE A 42 -8.90 -3.57 -8.43
CA ILE A 42 -8.72 -4.02 -9.81
C ILE A 42 -8.21 -5.46 -9.78
N SER A 43 -8.67 -6.28 -10.72
CA SER A 43 -8.13 -7.63 -10.91
C SER A 43 -6.70 -7.59 -11.45
N LEU A 44 -5.96 -8.69 -11.29
CA LEU A 44 -4.62 -8.81 -11.89
C LEU A 44 -4.70 -8.68 -13.42
N SER A 45 -5.72 -9.26 -14.07
CA SER A 45 -5.91 -9.14 -15.52
C SER A 45 -6.11 -7.69 -15.95
N GLU A 46 -7.01 -6.95 -15.31
CA GLU A 46 -7.28 -5.53 -15.65
C GLU A 46 -6.03 -4.65 -15.46
N ALA A 47 -5.26 -4.91 -14.40
CA ALA A 47 -4.02 -4.19 -14.15
C ALA A 47 -2.96 -4.48 -15.22
N LEU A 48 -2.89 -5.72 -15.71
CA LEU A 48 -1.97 -6.14 -16.77
C LEU A 48 -2.39 -5.60 -18.15
N GLU A 49 -3.70 -5.48 -18.39
CA GLU A 49 -4.30 -4.90 -19.60
C GLU A 49 -4.24 -3.37 -19.67
N ARG A 50 -3.66 -2.71 -18.66
CA ARG A 50 -3.50 -1.24 -18.57
C ARG A 50 -4.84 -0.49 -18.52
N VAL A 51 -5.84 -1.04 -17.83
CA VAL A 51 -7.12 -0.32 -17.71
C VAL A 51 -6.95 0.97 -16.90
N ARG A 52 -7.69 2.01 -17.30
CA ARG A 52 -7.58 3.36 -16.73
C ARG A 52 -8.10 3.41 -15.29
N LEU A 53 -7.31 3.97 -14.38
CA LEU A 53 -7.67 4.14 -12.97
C LEU A 53 -8.29 5.52 -12.69
N SER A 54 -9.15 5.61 -11.67
CA SER A 54 -9.91 6.83 -11.32
C SER A 54 -9.10 7.88 -10.55
N GLN A 55 -7.84 7.60 -10.18
CA GLN A 55 -7.02 8.45 -9.29
C GLN A 55 -5.55 8.60 -9.75
N GLY A 56 -5.31 8.79 -11.05
CA GLY A 56 -3.94 8.79 -11.61
C GLY A 56 -2.92 9.69 -10.91
N ASN A 57 -3.34 10.82 -10.32
CA ASN A 57 -2.45 11.83 -9.75
C ASN A 57 -2.70 12.08 -8.25
N ALA A 58 -3.14 11.05 -7.50
CA ALA A 58 -3.54 11.25 -6.09
C ALA A 58 -2.38 11.15 -5.08
N TYR A 59 -1.21 10.65 -5.49
CA TYR A 59 -0.11 10.32 -4.58
C TYR A 59 1.21 10.91 -5.09
N LEU A 60 1.92 11.63 -4.24
CA LEU A 60 3.23 12.18 -4.57
C LEU A 60 4.35 11.19 -4.22
N MET A 61 5.42 11.21 -5.00
CA MET A 61 6.58 10.33 -4.81
C MET A 61 7.19 10.49 -3.41
N HIS A 62 7.22 11.69 -2.85
CA HIS A 62 7.78 11.96 -1.52
C HIS A 62 6.87 11.52 -0.35
N ASP A 63 5.57 11.32 -0.62
CA ASP A 63 4.64 10.84 0.38
C ASP A 63 4.80 9.35 0.62
N ILE A 64 5.19 8.63 -0.44
CA ILE A 64 5.47 7.22 -0.41
C ILE A 64 6.92 7.08 0.02
N ALA A 65 7.22 6.32 1.07
CA ALA A 65 8.58 6.13 1.55
C ALA A 65 9.43 5.29 0.56
N SER A 66 9.63 5.81 -0.66
CA SER A 66 10.44 5.20 -1.68
C SER A 66 11.91 5.24 -1.27
N ASP A 67 12.66 4.21 -1.65
CA ASP A 67 14.10 4.16 -1.44
C ASP A 67 14.79 5.43 -1.99
N MET A 68 15.62 6.07 -1.16
CA MET A 68 16.25 7.38 -1.39
C MET A 68 16.99 7.48 -2.72
N TYR A 69 17.54 6.37 -3.22
CA TYR A 69 18.40 6.36 -4.41
C TYR A 69 17.73 5.87 -5.68
N GLY A 70 16.57 5.21 -5.59
CA GLY A 70 16.06 4.40 -6.71
C GLY A 70 14.61 4.62 -7.07
N GLY A 71 13.85 5.37 -6.25
CA GLY A 71 12.40 5.51 -6.47
C GLY A 71 11.71 4.15 -6.51
N LYS A 72 12.12 3.20 -5.65
CA LYS A 72 11.56 1.84 -5.58
C LYS A 72 10.88 1.63 -4.24
N ILE A 73 9.87 0.79 -4.22
CA ILE A 73 9.26 0.27 -2.99
C ILE A 73 9.54 -1.22 -2.86
N GLN A 74 9.60 -1.70 -1.62
CA GLN A 74 9.67 -3.12 -1.33
C GLN A 74 8.25 -3.66 -1.17
N LEU A 75 7.77 -4.44 -2.14
CA LEU A 75 6.46 -5.08 -2.09
C LEU A 75 6.59 -6.48 -1.51
N ARG A 76 6.10 -6.67 -0.29
CA ARG A 76 6.05 -7.98 0.35
C ARG A 76 4.72 -8.67 0.05
N VAL A 77 4.75 -9.65 -0.85
CA VAL A 77 3.58 -10.46 -1.21
C VAL A 77 3.45 -11.61 -0.22
N ARG A 78 2.22 -11.83 0.29
CA ARG A 78 1.88 -12.87 1.25
C ARG A 78 0.63 -13.60 0.76
N TRP A 79 0.62 -14.92 0.91
CA TRP A 79 -0.54 -15.77 0.64
C TRP A 79 -0.65 -16.84 1.72
N SER A 80 -1.87 -17.17 2.14
CA SER A 80 -2.10 -18.15 3.21
C SER A 80 -1.53 -19.52 2.84
N GLY A 81 -0.71 -20.10 3.72
CA GLY A 81 -0.06 -21.39 3.47
C GLY A 81 1.25 -21.33 2.66
N TYR A 82 1.70 -20.15 2.22
CA TYR A 82 2.94 -19.98 1.46
C TYR A 82 3.93 -19.03 2.13
N ARG A 83 5.23 -19.21 1.86
CA ARG A 83 6.26 -18.27 2.32
C ARG A 83 6.08 -16.93 1.62
N SER A 84 6.30 -15.84 2.36
CA SER A 84 6.23 -14.48 1.79
C SER A 84 7.48 -14.17 0.97
N ASN A 85 7.31 -13.55 -0.20
CA ASN A 85 8.41 -13.03 -1.00
C ASN A 85 8.34 -11.50 -1.09
N THR A 86 9.51 -10.88 -1.12
CA THR A 86 9.64 -9.42 -1.28
C THR A 86 10.16 -9.09 -2.67
N TYR A 87 9.51 -8.14 -3.33
CA TYR A 87 9.83 -7.69 -4.68
C TYR A 87 10.20 -6.21 -4.67
N SER A 88 11.26 -5.83 -5.38
CA SER A 88 11.56 -4.43 -5.61
C SER A 88 10.73 -3.89 -6.77
N ILE A 89 9.81 -2.98 -6.48
CA ILE A 89 8.90 -2.39 -7.46
C ILE A 89 9.34 -0.97 -7.76
N PRO A 90 9.79 -0.66 -8.99
CA PRO A 90 10.09 0.71 -9.34
C PRO A 90 8.81 1.54 -9.38
N LEU A 91 8.88 2.75 -8.83
CA LEU A 91 7.90 3.80 -9.01
C LEU A 91 8.26 4.62 -10.24
N SER A 92 7.25 5.19 -10.86
CA SER A 92 7.41 6.15 -11.94
C SER A 92 6.59 7.36 -11.56
N ALA A 93 7.19 8.55 -11.62
CA ALA A 93 6.52 9.81 -11.39
C ALA A 93 6.32 10.56 -12.72
N ASP A 94 5.27 11.37 -12.77
CA ASP A 94 5.12 12.41 -13.78
C ASP A 94 6.06 13.59 -13.49
N TYR A 95 6.02 14.59 -14.38
CA TYR A 95 6.83 15.81 -14.24
C TYR A 95 6.54 16.59 -12.94
N HIS A 96 5.33 16.46 -12.39
CA HIS A 96 4.90 17.14 -11.17
C HIS A 96 5.19 16.32 -9.90
N GLY A 97 5.79 15.14 -10.03
CA GLY A 97 6.14 14.27 -8.91
C GLY A 97 5.00 13.34 -8.45
N TYR A 98 3.86 13.30 -9.16
CA TYR A 98 2.80 12.35 -8.89
C TYR A 98 3.15 10.97 -9.43
N ILE A 99 2.85 9.93 -8.66
CA ILE A 99 3.10 8.55 -9.06
C ILE A 99 2.12 8.13 -10.14
N ASP A 100 2.63 7.57 -11.22
CA ASP A 100 1.84 6.86 -12.22
C ASP A 100 1.27 5.58 -11.62
N LEU A 101 0.04 5.68 -11.11
CA LEU A 101 -0.69 4.56 -10.51
C LEU A 101 -0.92 3.40 -11.48
N GLN A 102 -1.02 3.64 -12.79
CA GLN A 102 -1.24 2.57 -13.75
C GLN A 102 0.03 1.72 -13.90
N SER A 103 1.19 2.38 -13.98
CA SER A 103 2.47 1.68 -13.98
C SER A 103 2.73 0.95 -12.67
N LEU A 104 2.40 1.55 -11.53
CA LEU A 104 2.49 0.90 -10.22
C LEU A 104 1.59 -0.34 -10.14
N ALA A 105 0.29 -0.18 -10.43
CA ALA A 105 -0.68 -1.27 -10.46
C ALA A 105 -0.19 -2.44 -11.31
N ARG A 106 0.27 -2.17 -12.53
CA ARG A 106 0.79 -3.21 -13.44
C ARG A 106 2.02 -3.92 -12.86
N ARG A 107 2.98 -3.17 -12.31
CA ARG A 107 4.21 -3.75 -11.75
C ARG A 107 3.91 -4.60 -10.51
N THR A 108 3.03 -4.12 -9.63
CA THR A 108 2.53 -4.88 -8.48
C THR A 108 1.80 -6.15 -8.94
N SER A 109 0.92 -6.07 -9.94
CA SER A 109 0.22 -7.24 -10.46
C SER A 109 1.16 -8.27 -11.10
N ARG A 110 2.21 -7.82 -11.81
CA ARG A 110 3.26 -8.72 -12.32
C ARG A 110 4.01 -9.42 -11.19
N ALA A 111 4.32 -8.73 -10.11
CA ALA A 111 4.98 -9.33 -8.95
C ALA A 111 4.10 -10.37 -8.26
N ILE A 112 2.79 -10.10 -8.11
CA ILE A 112 1.82 -11.05 -7.54
C ILE A 112 1.64 -12.26 -8.47
N ALA A 113 1.48 -12.05 -9.78
CA ALA A 113 1.37 -13.14 -10.75
C ALA A 113 2.61 -14.04 -10.74
N HIS A 114 3.79 -13.43 -10.69
CA HIS A 114 5.06 -14.16 -10.56
C HIS A 114 5.15 -14.93 -9.23
N PHE A 115 4.71 -14.33 -8.12
CA PHE A 115 4.60 -15.02 -6.83
C PHE A 115 3.70 -16.25 -6.91
N MET A 116 2.53 -16.12 -7.54
CA MET A 116 1.59 -17.23 -7.72
C MET A 116 2.20 -18.35 -8.58
N GLN A 117 2.85 -18.00 -9.69
CA GLN A 117 3.52 -18.96 -10.56
C GLN A 117 4.64 -19.72 -9.84
N LEU A 118 5.52 -19.01 -9.12
CA LEU A 118 6.61 -19.62 -8.35
C LEU A 118 6.13 -20.59 -7.27
N ASN A 119 4.96 -20.34 -6.69
CA ASN A 119 4.40 -21.15 -5.61
C ASN A 119 3.36 -22.18 -6.10
N GLY A 120 3.14 -22.30 -7.41
CA GLY A 120 2.16 -23.25 -7.97
C GLY A 120 0.71 -22.94 -7.59
N ILE A 121 0.36 -21.68 -7.34
CA ILE A 121 -1.00 -21.25 -6.99
C ILE A 121 -1.86 -21.24 -8.26
N ALA A 122 -2.65 -22.29 -8.46
CA ALA A 122 -3.54 -22.48 -9.62
C ALA A 122 -4.84 -21.67 -9.50
N LEU A 123 -4.74 -20.34 -9.43
CA LEU A 123 -5.89 -19.44 -9.44
C LEU A 123 -5.81 -18.49 -10.64
N ALA A 124 -6.92 -18.33 -11.35
CA ALA A 124 -6.99 -17.45 -12.51
C ALA A 124 -6.76 -15.97 -12.10
N TRP A 125 -6.03 -15.22 -12.91
CA TRP A 125 -5.63 -13.84 -12.59
C TRP A 125 -6.81 -12.88 -12.43
N ASN A 126 -7.90 -13.11 -13.15
CA ASN A 126 -9.14 -12.34 -13.03
C ASN A 126 -9.84 -12.54 -11.67
N ARG A 127 -9.56 -13.64 -10.96
CA ARG A 127 -10.13 -13.93 -9.64
C ARG A 127 -9.40 -13.26 -8.49
N VAL A 128 -8.20 -12.74 -8.73
CA VAL A 128 -7.40 -12.05 -7.72
C VAL A 128 -7.56 -10.55 -7.90
N VAL A 129 -8.13 -9.90 -6.89
CA VAL A 129 -8.38 -8.45 -6.88
C VAL A 129 -7.43 -7.78 -5.89
N ILE A 130 -6.72 -6.76 -6.37
CA ILE A 130 -5.90 -5.87 -5.55
C ILE A 130 -6.71 -4.64 -5.19
N HIS A 131 -6.95 -4.41 -3.90
CA HIS A 131 -7.70 -3.24 -3.42
C HIS A 131 -6.81 -2.04 -3.16
N ARG A 132 -5.73 -2.27 -2.42
CA ARG A 132 -4.80 -1.24 -1.99
C ARG A 132 -3.44 -1.81 -1.62
N LEU A 133 -2.43 -0.96 -1.57
CA LEU A 133 -1.16 -1.24 -0.90
C LEU A 133 -1.17 -0.55 0.46
N GLU A 134 -0.77 -1.27 1.50
CA GLU A 134 -0.60 -0.73 2.85
C GLU A 134 0.87 -0.70 3.23
N GLU A 135 1.31 0.42 3.78
CA GLU A 135 2.65 0.52 4.34
C GLU A 135 2.72 -0.22 5.68
N SER A 136 3.59 -1.23 5.75
CA SER A 136 3.82 -2.05 6.95
C SER A 136 4.98 -1.54 7.79
N SER A 137 6.00 -1.02 7.12
CA SER A 137 7.14 -0.29 7.68
C SER A 137 7.62 0.68 6.59
N PRO A 138 8.40 1.72 6.93
CA PRO A 138 8.90 2.67 5.95
C PRO A 138 9.46 1.98 4.71
N GLY A 139 8.82 2.21 3.56
CA GLY A 139 9.21 1.69 2.25
C GLY A 139 8.89 0.23 1.97
N THR A 140 8.28 -0.48 2.93
CA THR A 140 7.78 -1.85 2.75
C THR A 140 6.27 -1.89 2.73
N TRP A 141 5.75 -2.29 1.59
CA TRP A 141 4.33 -2.29 1.25
C TRP A 141 3.79 -3.71 1.13
N ILE A 142 2.57 -3.92 1.59
CA ILE A 142 1.87 -5.20 1.50
C ILE A 142 0.60 -4.99 0.67
N PRO A 143 0.35 -5.83 -0.35
CA PRO A 143 -0.88 -5.75 -1.12
C PRO A 143 -2.05 -6.36 -0.33
N VAL A 144 -3.16 -5.64 -0.28
CA VAL A 144 -4.44 -6.15 0.22
C VAL A 144 -5.18 -6.81 -0.94
N LEU A 145 -5.27 -8.13 -0.86
CA LEU A 145 -5.83 -8.99 -1.91
C LEU A 145 -7.14 -9.62 -1.45
N THR A 146 -8.05 -9.83 -2.38
CA THR A 146 -9.22 -10.71 -2.21
C THR A 146 -9.33 -11.65 -3.39
N THR A 147 -9.81 -12.86 -3.13
CA THR A 147 -10.12 -13.86 -4.14
C THR A 147 -11.63 -14.08 -4.21
N HIS A 148 -12.17 -14.29 -5.41
CA HIS A 148 -13.58 -14.64 -5.62
C HIS A 148 -13.73 -15.82 -6.59
#